data_AF-A0A9X2Z273-F1
#
_entry.id   AF-A0A9X2Z273-F1
#
_cell.length_a   1.000
_cell.length_b   1.000
_cell.length_c   1.000
_cell.angle_alpha   90.00
_cell.angle_beta   90.00
_cell.angle_gamma   90.00
#
_symmetry.space_group_name_H-M   'P 1'
#
loop_
_entity.id
_entity.type
_entity.pdbx_description
1 polymer ?
#
loop_
_entity_poly.entity_id
_entity_poly.type
_entity_poly.pdbx_seq_one_letter_code
_entity_poly.pdbx_strand_id
1 'polypeptide(L)'
;MADEMTSEREFNARNIAEFRSNGGKVGGQFEGFPLLIVTSTGAKSGEPRENLIGYFDIDGKIYVVGSAAGRDASPGWVFNFRATPAVTVEIGAEPPQQMVANELPKDERDRVYDLIVERAPGFGEYQKKTDRVIPVFELARG
;
A
#
# COMPACT_ATOMS: atom_id res chain seq x y z
N MET A 1 -15.84 12.77 10.92
CA MET A 1 -15.96 11.62 9.99
C MET A 1 -16.02 12.08 8.53
N ALA A 2 -17.05 12.81 8.07
CA ALA A 2 -17.11 13.25 6.67
C ALA A 2 -15.97 14.23 6.28
N ASP A 3 -15.69 15.23 7.12
CA ASP A 3 -14.61 16.20 6.85
C ASP A 3 -13.21 15.56 6.87
N GLU A 4 -13.00 14.57 7.75
CA GLU A 4 -11.76 13.81 7.85
C GLU A 4 -11.55 12.86 6.66
N MET A 5 -12.62 12.22 6.18
CA MET A 5 -12.55 11.42 4.95
C MET A 5 -12.29 12.27 3.71
N THR A 6 -12.86 13.48 3.67
CA THR A 6 -12.59 14.44 2.59
C THR A 6 -11.13 14.88 2.62
N SER A 7 -10.58 15.20 3.80
CA SER A 7 -9.17 15.60 3.92
C SER A 7 -8.19 14.47 3.59
N GLU A 8 -8.48 13.21 3.96
CA GLU A 8 -7.67 12.06 3.57
C GLU A 8 -7.67 11.85 2.04
N ARG A 9 -8.83 12.01 1.38
CA ARG A 9 -8.95 11.90 -0.08
C ARG A 9 -8.20 12.99 -0.81
N GLU A 10 -8.34 14.24 -0.37
CA GLU A 10 -7.63 15.38 -0.93
C GLU A 10 -6.11 15.25 -0.74
N PHE A 11 -5.69 14.77 0.44
CA PHE A 11 -4.29 14.48 0.72
C PHE A 11 -3.76 13.41 -0.23
N ASN A 12 -4.45 12.28 -0.38
CA ASN A 12 -4.07 11.22 -1.32
C ASN A 12 -4.01 11.72 -2.77
N ALA A 13 -5.03 12.46 -3.23
CA ALA A 13 -5.08 13.01 -4.60
C ALA A 13 -3.91 13.96 -4.89
N ARG A 14 -3.56 14.83 -3.93
CA ARG A 14 -2.42 15.74 -4.04
C ARG A 14 -1.10 14.98 -4.19
N ASN A 15 -0.88 13.98 -3.33
CA ASN A 15 0.37 13.21 -3.36
C ASN A 15 0.47 12.33 -4.62
N ILE A 16 -0.66 11.82 -5.14
CA ILE A 16 -0.71 11.13 -6.44
C ILE A 16 -0.29 12.07 -7.58
N ALA A 17 -0.79 13.31 -7.58
CA ALA A 17 -0.40 14.30 -8.58
C ALA A 17 1.09 14.67 -8.49
N GLU A 18 1.63 14.79 -7.27
CA GLU A 18 3.06 15.01 -7.06
C GLU A 18 3.88 13.80 -7.54
N PHE A 19 3.50 12.59 -7.15
CA PHE A 19 4.16 11.35 -7.57
C PHE A 19 4.28 11.28 -9.10
N ARG A 20 3.16 11.48 -9.82
CA ARG A 20 3.11 11.41 -11.29
C ARG A 20 3.92 12.54 -11.97
N SER A 21 3.98 13.73 -11.37
CA SER A 21 4.73 14.86 -11.93
C SER A 21 6.22 14.85 -11.57
N ASN A 22 6.62 14.10 -10.55
CA ASN A 22 7.97 14.09 -9.98
C ASN A 22 8.65 12.72 -10.06
N GLY A 23 8.37 11.94 -11.11
CA GLY A 23 9.05 10.67 -11.41
C GLY A 23 8.91 9.61 -10.31
N GLY A 24 7.76 9.59 -9.63
CA GLY A 24 7.43 8.66 -8.56
C GLY A 24 7.92 9.05 -7.16
N LYS A 25 8.26 10.32 -6.95
CA LYS A 25 8.72 10.83 -5.65
C LYS A 25 7.72 11.82 -5.07
N VAL A 26 7.57 11.78 -3.76
CA VAL A 26 6.73 12.72 -3.00
C VAL A 26 7.54 13.22 -1.80
N GLY A 27 7.49 14.52 -1.53
CA GLY A 27 8.19 15.15 -0.42
C GLY A 27 7.50 14.98 0.94
N GLY A 28 7.96 15.75 1.93
CA GLY A 28 7.35 15.79 3.26
C GLY A 28 7.46 14.44 3.98
N GLN A 29 6.32 13.90 4.44
CA GLN A 29 6.32 12.64 5.20
C GLN A 29 6.69 11.40 4.38
N PHE A 30 6.76 11.51 3.04
CA PHE A 30 7.13 10.42 2.15
C PHE A 30 8.54 10.56 1.57
N GLU A 31 9.26 11.62 1.93
CA GLU A 31 10.55 11.93 1.34
C GLU A 31 11.56 10.79 1.56
N GLY A 32 12.17 10.33 0.47
CA GLY A 32 13.15 9.24 0.47
C GLY A 32 12.56 7.83 0.62
N PHE A 33 11.23 7.67 0.77
CA PHE A 33 10.60 6.35 0.88
C PHE A 33 10.11 5.84 -0.49
N PRO A 34 10.32 4.55 -0.83
CA PRO A 34 9.78 3.97 -2.06
C PRO A 34 8.25 3.97 -2.05
N LEU A 35 7.65 4.58 -3.07
CA LEU A 35 6.20 4.70 -3.23
C LEU A 35 5.74 4.07 -4.55
N LEU A 36 4.50 3.61 -4.55
CA LEU A 36 3.77 3.25 -5.77
C LEU A 36 2.33 3.75 -5.66
N ILE A 37 1.69 3.91 -6.82
CA ILE A 37 0.24 4.07 -6.88
C ILE A 37 -0.35 2.71 -7.19
N VAL A 38 -1.36 2.30 -6.43
CA VAL A 38 -2.18 1.13 -6.74
C VAL A 38 -3.61 1.55 -7.04
N THR A 39 -4.10 1.12 -8.19
CA THR A 39 -5.50 1.26 -8.60
C THR A 39 -6.20 -0.08 -8.39
N SER A 40 -7.18 -0.09 -7.48
CA SER A 40 -7.97 -1.26 -7.09
C SER A 40 -9.45 -1.06 -7.36
N THR A 41 -10.22 -2.15 -7.47
CA THR A 41 -11.68 -2.09 -7.55
C THR A 41 -12.29 -1.98 -6.16
N GLY A 42 -13.08 -0.93 -5.91
CA GLY A 42 -13.73 -0.73 -4.61
C GLY A 42 -14.68 -1.88 -4.23
N ALA A 43 -14.39 -2.62 -3.16
CA ALA A 43 -15.12 -3.84 -2.80
C ALA A 43 -16.65 -3.65 -2.63
N LYS A 44 -17.07 -2.46 -2.20
CA LYS A 44 -18.51 -2.11 -2.06
C LYS A 44 -19.08 -1.38 -3.27
N SER A 45 -18.25 -0.61 -3.98
CA SER A 45 -18.71 0.35 -4.98
C SER A 45 -18.52 -0.11 -6.43
N GLY A 46 -17.64 -1.06 -6.70
CA GLY A 46 -17.19 -1.39 -8.06
C GLY A 46 -16.28 -0.34 -8.71
N GLU A 47 -16.30 0.91 -8.20
CA GLU A 47 -15.48 2.00 -8.75
C GLU A 47 -13.97 1.83 -8.53
N PRO A 48 -13.12 2.28 -9.48
CA PRO A 48 -11.67 2.38 -9.30
C PRO A 48 -11.28 3.25 -8.10
N ARG A 49 -10.27 2.81 -7.35
CA ARG A 49 -9.71 3.50 -6.17
C ARG A 49 -8.19 3.53 -6.26
N GLU A 50 -7.63 4.73 -6.42
CA GLU A 50 -6.20 4.98 -6.41
C GLU A 50 -5.71 5.25 -4.97
N ASN A 51 -4.62 4.60 -4.58
CA ASN A 51 -3.96 4.84 -3.30
C ASN A 51 -2.45 4.96 -3.53
N LEU A 52 -1.85 6.05 -3.03
CA LEU A 52 -0.40 6.14 -2.92
C LEU A 52 0.05 5.41 -1.66
N ILE A 53 0.88 4.37 -1.81
CA ILE A 53 1.34 3.55 -0.69
C ILE A 53 2.84 3.24 -0.78
N GLY A 54 3.45 3.04 0.38
CA GLY A 54 4.81 2.56 0.47
C GLY A 54 4.91 1.09 0.04
N TYR A 55 6.01 0.74 -0.63
CA TYR A 55 6.32 -0.64 -1.01
C TYR A 55 7.74 -1.01 -0.63
N PHE A 56 8.01 -2.33 -0.62
CA PHE A 56 9.31 -2.90 -0.37
C PHE A 56 9.68 -3.84 -1.52
N ASP A 57 10.86 -3.65 -2.09
CA ASP A 57 11.49 -4.64 -2.97
C ASP A 57 12.35 -5.57 -2.11
N ILE A 58 11.94 -6.84 -2.00
CA ILE A 58 12.68 -7.87 -1.26
C ILE A 58 12.90 -9.03 -2.23
N ASP A 59 14.16 -9.29 -2.56
CA ASP A 59 14.58 -10.36 -3.48
C ASP A 59 13.89 -10.29 -4.85
N GLY A 60 13.64 -9.08 -5.36
CA GLY A 60 13.01 -8.85 -6.67
C GLY A 60 11.48 -8.99 -6.66
N LYS A 61 10.87 -9.13 -5.47
CA LYS A 61 9.42 -9.14 -5.28
C LYS A 61 8.95 -7.84 -4.64
N ILE A 62 7.79 -7.37 -5.07
CA ILE A 62 7.18 -6.13 -4.58
C ILE A 62 6.17 -6.46 -3.49
N TYR A 63 6.38 -5.92 -2.30
CA TYR A 63 5.50 -6.09 -1.14
C TYR A 63 4.88 -4.79 -0.69
N VAL A 64 3.59 -4.83 -0.35
CA VAL A 64 2.87 -3.72 0.26
C VAL A 64 2.22 -4.15 1.57
N VAL A 65 2.15 -3.23 2.53
CA VAL A 65 1.77 -3.54 3.91
C VAL A 65 0.53 -2.77 4.32
N GLY A 66 -0.52 -3.48 4.73
CA GLY A 66 -1.79 -2.91 5.20
C GLY A 66 -1.72 -2.35 6.61
N SER A 67 -0.70 -1.53 6.93
CA SER A 67 -0.37 -1.12 8.31
C SER A 67 -1.31 -0.06 8.87
N ALA A 68 -1.83 0.86 8.04
CA ALA A 68 -2.65 2.00 8.48
C ALA A 68 -2.11 2.68 9.75
N ALA A 69 -0.79 2.83 9.85
CA ALA A 69 -0.08 3.37 11.02
C ALA A 69 -0.41 2.69 12.38
N GLY A 70 -0.83 1.42 12.35
CA GLY A 70 -1.21 0.66 13.54
C GLY A 70 -2.66 0.87 13.99
N ARG A 71 -3.52 1.50 13.17
CA ARG A 71 -4.96 1.61 13.48
C ARG A 71 -5.65 0.23 13.52
N ASP A 72 -6.72 0.14 14.31
CA ASP A 72 -7.53 -1.08 14.50
C ASP A 72 -8.16 -1.61 13.22
N ALA A 73 -8.51 -0.70 12.29
CA ALA A 73 -9.04 -1.05 10.99
C ALA A 73 -7.94 -1.10 9.92
N SER A 74 -8.02 -2.11 9.05
CA SER A 74 -7.23 -2.14 7.81
C SER A 74 -7.63 -1.00 6.88
N PRO A 75 -6.72 -0.50 6.02
CA PRO A 75 -7.07 0.52 5.04
C PRO A 75 -8.02 -0.05 3.98
N GLY A 76 -8.83 0.82 3.35
CA GLY A 76 -9.86 0.42 2.40
C GLY A 76 -9.36 -0.48 1.26
N TRP A 77 -8.15 -0.23 0.75
CA TRP A 77 -7.55 -1.00 -0.33
C TRP A 77 -7.26 -2.47 0.04
N VAL A 78 -7.06 -2.80 1.33
CA VAL A 78 -6.90 -4.20 1.77
C VAL A 78 -8.18 -4.99 1.49
N PHE A 79 -9.34 -4.40 1.75
CA PHE A 79 -10.62 -5.02 1.46
C PHE A 79 -10.87 -5.12 -0.05
N ASN A 80 -10.40 -4.12 -0.81
CA ASN A 80 -10.46 -4.14 -2.27
C ASN A 80 -9.64 -5.31 -2.85
N PHE A 81 -8.39 -5.49 -2.43
CA PHE A 81 -7.54 -6.58 -2.92
C PHE A 81 -8.12 -7.96 -2.62
N ARG A 82 -8.66 -8.16 -1.41
CA ARG A 82 -9.31 -9.42 -1.01
C ARG A 82 -10.55 -9.74 -1.84
N ALA A 83 -11.28 -8.72 -2.29
CA ALA A 83 -12.46 -8.90 -3.14
C ALA A 83 -12.09 -9.09 -4.61
N THR A 84 -11.16 -8.29 -5.12
CA THR A 84 -10.69 -8.31 -6.51
C THR A 84 -9.17 -8.12 -6.52
N PRO A 85 -8.38 -9.22 -6.65
CA PRO A 85 -6.92 -9.16 -6.60
C PRO A 85 -6.25 -8.47 -7.79
N ALA A 86 -6.96 -8.33 -8.92
CA ALA A 86 -6.44 -7.66 -10.11
C ALA A 86 -6.30 -6.15 -9.85
N VAL A 87 -5.09 -5.63 -10.03
CA VAL A 87 -4.75 -4.23 -9.77
C VAL A 87 -3.89 -3.66 -10.90
N THR A 88 -3.93 -2.33 -11.03
CA THR A 88 -2.96 -1.60 -11.85
C THR A 88 -1.98 -0.87 -10.95
N VAL A 89 -0.69 -0.95 -11.25
CA VAL A 89 0.40 -0.42 -10.40
C VAL A 89 1.27 0.55 -11.21
N GLU A 90 1.57 1.71 -10.63
CA GLU A 90 2.53 2.69 -11.15
C GLU A 90 3.73 2.78 -10.21
N ILE A 91 4.93 2.59 -10.74
CA ILE A 91 6.21 2.71 -10.00
C ILE A 91 7.11 3.68 -10.76
N GLY A 92 7.59 4.72 -10.08
CA GLY A 92 8.47 5.69 -10.72
C GLY A 92 7.80 6.40 -11.90
N ALA A 93 8.50 6.43 -13.03
CA ALA A 93 8.00 6.94 -14.31
C ALA A 93 7.66 5.81 -15.29
N GLU A 94 7.59 4.56 -14.84
CA GLU A 94 7.23 3.43 -15.70
C GLU A 94 5.75 3.48 -16.10
N PRO A 95 5.39 2.94 -17.29
CA PRO A 95 3.98 2.78 -17.65
C PRO A 95 3.23 1.93 -16.62
N PRO A 96 1.93 2.22 -16.37
CA PRO A 96 1.12 1.41 -15.46
C PRO A 96 1.12 -0.08 -15.85
N GLN A 97 1.33 -0.97 -14.87
CA GLN A 97 1.42 -2.42 -15.06
C GLN A 97 0.20 -3.13 -14.45
N GLN A 98 -0.34 -4.12 -15.16
CA GLN A 98 -1.35 -5.02 -14.58
C GLN A 98 -0.65 -6.05 -13.69
N MET A 99 -1.15 -6.20 -12.47
CA MET A 99 -0.59 -7.10 -11.45
C MET A 99 -1.69 -7.79 -10.65
N VAL A 100 -1.31 -8.79 -9.87
CA VAL A 100 -2.18 -9.51 -8.94
C VAL A 100 -1.67 -9.30 -7.52
N ALA A 101 -2.56 -8.82 -6.63
CA ALA A 101 -2.28 -8.65 -5.21
C ALA A 101 -2.57 -9.94 -4.44
N ASN A 102 -1.53 -10.68 -4.07
CA ASN A 102 -1.62 -11.92 -3.32
C ASN A 102 -1.39 -11.68 -1.83
N GLU A 103 -2.40 -11.90 -0.99
CA GLU A 103 -2.22 -11.85 0.46
C GLU A 103 -1.33 -13.01 0.91
N LEU A 104 -0.25 -12.70 1.62
CA LEU A 104 0.67 -13.73 2.08
C LEU A 104 0.04 -14.60 3.17
N PRO A 105 0.20 -15.93 3.10
CA PRO A 105 -0.08 -16.82 4.24
C PRO A 105 0.72 -16.39 5.47
N LYS A 106 0.20 -16.70 6.68
CA LYS A 106 0.75 -16.16 7.92
C LYS A 106 2.25 -16.43 8.11
N ASP A 107 2.74 -17.61 7.79
CA ASP A 107 4.13 -18.01 7.95
C ASP A 107 5.08 -17.31 6.97
N GLU A 108 4.64 -17.09 5.72
CA GLU A 108 5.39 -16.28 4.75
C GLU A 108 5.32 -14.79 5.10
N ARG A 109 4.13 -14.32 5.48
CA ARG A 109 3.89 -12.97 5.98
C ARG A 109 4.82 -12.64 7.13
N ASP A 110 4.93 -13.49 8.15
CA ASP A 110 5.76 -13.21 9.33
C ASP A 110 7.24 -13.06 8.94
N ARG A 111 7.75 -13.96 8.09
CA ARG A 111 9.12 -13.88 7.55
C ARG A 111 9.36 -12.58 6.77
N VAL A 112 8.47 -12.24 5.85
CA VAL A 112 8.58 -11.01 5.05
C VAL A 112 8.44 -9.77 5.94
N TYR A 113 7.56 -9.80 6.94
CA TYR A 113 7.34 -8.69 7.86
C TYR A 113 8.57 -8.42 8.72
N ASP A 114 9.26 -9.45 9.20
CA ASP A 114 10.50 -9.29 9.94
C ASP A 114 11.58 -8.57 9.10
N LEU A 115 11.75 -8.96 7.83
CA LEU A 115 12.65 -8.27 6.89
C LEU A 115 12.24 -6.81 6.64
N ILE A 116 10.93 -6.54 6.59
CA ILE A 116 10.40 -5.17 6.48
C ILE A 116 10.73 -4.37 7.74
N VAL A 117 10.60 -4.94 8.93
CA VAL A 117 10.90 -4.28 10.20
C VAL A 117 12.40 -3.97 10.32
N GLU A 118 13.28 -4.84 9.84
CA GLU A 118 14.73 -4.57 9.79
C GLU A 118 15.04 -3.33 8.96
N ARG A 119 14.34 -3.13 7.84
CA ARG A 119 14.54 -1.99 6.93
C ARG A 119 13.78 -0.73 7.36
N ALA A 120 12.63 -0.91 7.99
CA ALA A 120 11.73 0.16 8.41
C ALA A 120 11.14 -0.15 9.80
N PRO A 121 11.88 0.11 10.89
CA PRO A 121 11.50 -0.26 12.26
C PRO A 121 10.13 0.27 12.71
N GLY A 122 9.65 1.38 12.11
CA GLY A 122 8.32 1.91 12.35
C GLY A 122 7.18 0.92 12.10
N PHE A 123 7.36 -0.09 11.22
CA PHE A 123 6.38 -1.15 11.05
C PHE A 123 6.27 -2.05 12.29
N GLY A 124 7.38 -2.31 12.99
CA GLY A 124 7.34 -3.03 14.27
C GLY A 124 6.53 -2.28 15.33
N GLU A 125 6.65 -0.95 15.36
CA GLU A 125 5.84 -0.09 16.22
C GLU A 125 4.36 -0.09 15.84
N TYR A 126 4.03 -0.18 14.54
CA TYR A 126 2.63 -0.31 14.11
C TYR A 126 2.02 -1.64 14.55
N GLN A 127 2.77 -2.75 14.49
CA GLN A 127 2.25 -4.05 14.93
C GLN A 127 1.99 -4.10 16.43
N LYS A 128 2.77 -3.39 17.25
CA LYS A 128 2.55 -3.29 18.70
C LYS A 128 1.28 -2.51 19.08
N LYS A 129 0.78 -1.67 18.17
CA LYS A 129 -0.39 -0.79 18.42
C LYS A 129 -1.73 -1.46 18.15
N THR A 130 -1.75 -2.69 17.63
CA THR A 130 -2.99 -3.36 17.21
C THR A 130 -2.91 -4.86 17.40
N ASP A 131 -4.03 -5.47 17.78
CA ASP A 131 -4.15 -6.93 17.91
C ASP A 131 -4.36 -7.63 16.56
N ARG A 132 -4.63 -6.87 15.49
CA ARG A 132 -4.80 -7.46 14.17
C ARG A 132 -3.46 -7.94 13.61
N VAL A 133 -3.51 -9.02 12.85
CA VAL A 133 -2.44 -9.36 11.94
C VAL A 133 -2.43 -8.30 10.84
N ILE A 134 -1.40 -7.45 10.81
CA ILE A 134 -1.19 -6.50 9.71
C ILE A 134 -0.91 -7.32 8.44
N PRO A 135 -1.76 -7.23 7.39
CA PRO A 135 -1.59 -8.05 6.20
C PRO A 135 -0.44 -7.51 5.33
N VAL A 136 0.24 -8.43 4.67
CA VAL A 136 1.25 -8.15 3.65
C VAL A 136 0.77 -8.78 2.35
N PHE A 137 0.89 -8.03 1.26
CA PHE A 137 0.54 -8.50 -0.07
C PHE A 137 1.78 -8.48 -0.95
N GLU A 138 2.01 -9.56 -1.70
CA GLU A 138 2.89 -9.55 -2.87
C GLU A 138 2.12 -8.98 -4.06
N LEU A 139 2.70 -8.02 -4.76
CA LEU A 139 2.23 -7.58 -6.07
C LEU A 139 3.03 -8.36 -7.11
N ALA A 140 2.40 -9.35 -7.74
CA ALA A 140 3.01 -10.21 -8.75
C ALA A 140 2.57 -9.78 -10.16
N ARG A 141 3.46 -9.87 -11.14
CA ARG A 141 3.07 -9.71 -12.55
C ARG A 141 2.14 -10.85 -12.95
N GLY A 142 1.05 -10.51 -13.65
CA GLY A 142 0.10 -11.48 -14.19
C GLY A 142 0.64 -12.28 -15.38
#